data_AF-W7RQL3-F1
#
_entry.id   AF-W7RQL3-F1
#
_cell.length_a   1.000
_cell.length_b   1.000
_cell.length_c   1.000
_cell.angle_alpha   90.00
_cell.angle_beta   90.00
_cell.angle_gamma   90.00
#
_symmetry.space_group_name_H-M   'P 1'
#
loop_
_entity.id
_entity.type
_entity.pdbx_description
1 polymer ?
#
loop_
_entity_poly.entity_id
_entity_poly.type
_entity_poly.pdbx_seq_one_letter_code
_entity_poly.pdbx_strand_id
1 'polypeptide(L)'
;MFGNITDVPGIKVGHRENEEGITGCTALLMEGGAVCGVDVRGSAPGTRETDALDPINEIDRVHGICLSGGSAFGLDAATGVMRFLEEQGIGVDAGVAKIPIVPSAVLFDLFIGDPQARPTAQMGYEAAQAAQVGSFQNGNIGAGYGATVGKLAGPDFAMKGGLGSASFAGKDGLIAGAIVAVNAVGDVKHPHTLQILAGARNPQTGQWLDCCAYLEQHAQSEALAGTNTTIGVIALNAKLTKAEAKKIAQLTQNALARTIYPVHTMLDGDTIFVLGTGEQTFALDYLGHLATKVMEEAILAGIQAADKLAGVESYTSIQKIST
;
A
#
# COMPACT_ATOMS: atom_id res chain seq x y z
N MET A 1 -1.11 13.39 17.40
CA MET A 1 -1.30 12.45 16.29
C MET A 1 -1.33 13.26 15.00
N PHE A 2 -0.52 12.89 14.02
CA PHE A 2 -0.44 13.46 12.67
C PHE A 2 -1.59 13.01 11.76
N GLY A 3 -2.35 11.98 12.17
CA GLY A 3 -3.40 11.38 11.36
C GLY A 3 -2.87 10.39 10.34
N ASN A 4 -1.70 9.78 10.57
CA ASN A 4 -1.05 8.85 9.65
C ASN A 4 -0.31 7.74 10.41
N ILE A 5 0.23 6.74 9.70
CA ILE A 5 0.83 5.54 10.30
C ILE A 5 2.00 5.83 11.26
N THR A 6 2.70 6.98 11.13
CA THR A 6 3.81 7.35 12.05
C THR A 6 3.33 7.73 13.45
N ASP A 7 2.01 7.86 13.65
CA ASP A 7 1.44 7.96 14.99
C ASP A 7 1.63 6.70 15.83
N VAL A 8 1.84 5.55 15.19
CA VAL A 8 2.20 4.31 15.87
C VAL A 8 3.67 4.39 16.29
N PRO A 9 3.98 4.36 17.61
CA PRO A 9 5.36 4.43 18.07
C PRO A 9 6.24 3.35 17.44
N GLY A 10 7.44 3.75 17.02
CA GLY A 10 8.43 2.88 16.40
C GLY A 10 8.38 2.80 14.86
N ILE A 11 7.45 3.53 14.22
CA ILE A 11 7.35 3.59 12.75
C ILE A 11 7.90 4.92 12.21
N LYS A 12 8.86 4.85 11.29
CA LYS A 12 9.28 5.96 10.44
C LYS A 12 8.87 5.71 8.99
N VAL A 13 8.53 6.76 8.25
CA VAL A 13 8.16 6.64 6.82
C VAL A 13 8.95 7.65 5.99
N GLY A 14 9.44 7.21 4.84
CA GLY A 14 10.07 8.06 3.83
C GLY A 14 9.70 7.63 2.42
N HIS A 15 9.85 8.55 1.48
CA HIS A 15 9.37 8.41 0.10
C HIS A 15 10.44 8.84 -0.89
N ARG A 16 10.38 8.28 -2.10
CA ARG A 16 11.17 8.76 -3.24
C ARG A 16 10.47 8.51 -4.56
N GLU A 17 10.30 9.56 -5.34
CA GLU A 17 9.64 9.55 -6.64
C GLU A 17 10.63 9.68 -7.80
N ASN A 18 10.18 9.27 -8.98
CA ASN A 18 10.80 9.58 -10.26
C ASN A 18 9.72 10.19 -11.17
N GLU A 19 9.92 11.46 -11.57
CA GLU A 19 8.95 12.22 -12.36
C GLU A 19 8.87 11.76 -13.82
N GLU A 20 9.97 11.26 -14.40
CA GLU A 20 10.03 10.78 -15.78
C GLU A 20 9.25 9.47 -15.95
N GLY A 21 9.48 8.52 -15.04
CA GLY A 21 8.77 7.25 -14.98
C GLY A 21 7.37 7.34 -14.39
N ILE A 22 7.07 8.46 -13.72
CA ILE A 22 5.85 8.64 -12.91
C ILE A 22 5.64 7.44 -12.00
N THR A 23 6.67 7.18 -11.19
CA THR A 23 6.73 6.06 -10.26
C THR A 23 7.41 6.49 -8.97
N GLY A 24 7.48 5.61 -7.98
CA GLY A 24 8.20 5.87 -6.75
C GLY A 24 8.19 4.69 -5.79
N CYS A 25 8.85 4.88 -4.65
CA CYS A 25 8.86 3.92 -3.56
C CYS A 25 8.65 4.59 -2.21
N THR A 26 8.16 3.81 -1.26
CA THR A 26 7.91 4.19 0.13
C THR A 26 8.61 3.18 1.03
N ALA A 27 9.49 3.67 1.91
CA ALA A 27 10.15 2.88 2.93
C ALA A 27 9.49 3.13 4.29
N LEU A 28 9.13 2.06 4.99
CA LEU A 28 8.76 2.10 6.40
C LEU A 28 9.90 1.47 7.20
N LEU A 29 10.40 2.14 8.24
CA LEU A 29 11.48 1.63 9.08
C LEU A 29 11.02 1.40 10.52
N MET A 30 11.45 0.27 11.08
CA MET A 30 11.20 -0.17 12.45
C MET A 30 12.53 -0.55 13.09
N GLU A 31 13.26 0.44 13.59
CA GLU A 31 14.68 0.30 14.00
C GLU A 31 14.88 -0.75 15.11
N GLY A 32 13.91 -0.90 16.01
CA GLY A 32 13.90 -1.93 17.06
C GLY A 32 13.40 -3.31 16.63
N GLY A 33 13.01 -3.46 15.35
CA GLY A 33 12.35 -4.64 14.82
C GLY A 33 10.88 -4.75 15.25
N ALA A 34 10.00 -5.11 14.33
CA ALA A 34 8.57 -5.32 14.61
C ALA A 34 8.15 -6.72 14.19
N VAL A 35 7.25 -7.34 14.97
CA VAL A 35 6.62 -8.60 14.54
C VAL A 35 5.83 -8.34 13.28
N CYS A 36 6.01 -9.19 12.27
CA CYS A 36 5.35 -8.99 10.98
C CYS A 36 4.60 -10.24 10.51
N GLY A 37 3.41 -10.01 9.97
CA GLY A 37 2.65 -10.97 9.20
C GLY A 37 2.23 -10.37 7.87
N VAL A 38 1.92 -11.22 6.89
CA VAL A 38 1.47 -10.80 5.57
C VAL A 38 0.31 -11.67 5.10
N ASP A 39 -0.57 -11.07 4.31
CA ASP A 39 -1.55 -11.76 3.51
C ASP A 39 -1.49 -11.26 2.07
N VAL A 40 -1.06 -12.15 1.17
CA VAL A 40 -1.07 -11.95 -0.28
C VAL A 40 -2.33 -12.59 -0.82
N ARG A 41 -3.24 -11.80 -1.40
CA ARG A 41 -4.58 -12.25 -1.79
C ARG A 41 -4.84 -12.14 -3.28
N GLY A 42 -4.29 -11.13 -3.94
CA GLY A 42 -4.35 -11.02 -5.39
C GLY A 42 -3.59 -12.16 -6.09
N SER A 43 -3.99 -12.49 -7.32
CA SER A 43 -3.42 -13.63 -8.07
C SER A 43 -2.19 -13.29 -8.92
N ALA A 44 -1.79 -12.01 -8.99
CA ALA A 44 -0.60 -11.54 -9.71
C ALA A 44 0.37 -10.76 -8.79
N PRO A 45 0.81 -11.34 -7.66
CA PRO A 45 1.66 -10.63 -6.71
C PRO A 45 3.09 -10.44 -7.25
N GLY A 46 3.68 -9.29 -6.92
CA GLY A 46 5.12 -9.09 -6.95
C GLY A 46 5.60 -8.83 -5.54
N THR A 47 6.30 -9.80 -4.94
CA THR A 47 6.71 -9.72 -3.53
C THR A 47 8.14 -10.20 -3.32
N ARG A 48 8.73 -9.79 -2.20
CA ARG A 48 10.04 -10.23 -1.70
C ARG A 48 9.91 -10.61 -0.22
N GLU A 49 10.57 -11.70 0.17
CA GLU A 49 10.72 -12.15 1.56
C GLU A 49 9.41 -12.43 2.32
N THR A 50 8.31 -12.68 1.60
CA THR A 50 7.02 -13.03 2.21
C THR A 50 7.04 -14.39 2.90
N ASP A 51 7.78 -15.37 2.37
CA ASP A 51 7.89 -16.69 2.98
C ASP A 51 8.52 -16.62 4.38
N ALA A 52 9.49 -15.72 4.60
CA ALA A 52 10.10 -15.52 5.92
C ALA A 52 9.07 -15.12 6.98
N LEU A 53 7.94 -14.53 6.57
CA LEU A 53 6.86 -14.09 7.46
C LEU A 53 5.88 -15.20 7.82
N ASP A 54 6.01 -16.42 7.26
CA ASP A 54 5.16 -17.53 7.69
C ASP A 54 5.37 -17.83 9.18
N PRO A 55 4.30 -17.99 10.00
CA PRO A 55 4.42 -18.22 11.44
C PRO A 55 5.28 -19.41 11.87
N ILE A 56 5.55 -20.37 10.97
CA ILE A 56 6.42 -21.51 11.28
C ILE A 56 7.92 -21.20 11.12
N ASN A 57 8.26 -20.11 10.44
CA ASN A 57 9.65 -19.75 10.11
C ASN A 57 10.29 -18.90 11.21
N GLU A 58 11.62 -19.01 11.31
CA GLU A 58 12.44 -18.48 12.42
C GLU A 58 12.44 -16.96 12.56
N ILE A 59 12.40 -16.22 11.45
CA ILE A 59 12.42 -14.76 11.47
C ILE A 59 11.14 -14.23 12.12
N ASP A 60 11.26 -13.63 13.30
CA ASP A 60 10.13 -13.10 14.06
C ASP A 60 9.93 -11.59 13.87
N ARG A 61 10.99 -10.86 13.49
CA ARG A 61 11.01 -9.41 13.36
C ARG A 61 11.52 -8.93 12.00
N VAL A 62 10.88 -7.87 11.51
CA VAL A 62 11.31 -7.14 10.31
C VAL A 62 11.78 -5.74 10.70
N HIS A 63 12.69 -5.19 9.90
CA HIS A 63 13.37 -3.93 10.19
C HIS A 63 12.92 -2.81 9.25
N GLY A 64 12.40 -3.18 8.08
CA GLY A 64 11.68 -2.27 7.22
C GLY A 64 10.65 -2.99 6.34
N ILE A 65 9.78 -2.21 5.71
CA ILE A 65 8.92 -2.64 4.61
C ILE A 65 9.14 -1.69 3.44
N CYS A 66 9.25 -2.22 2.22
CA CYS A 66 9.33 -1.42 1.00
C CYS A 66 8.08 -1.62 0.15
N LEU A 67 7.36 -0.54 -0.13
CA LEU A 67 6.29 -0.51 -1.12
C LEU A 67 6.80 0.24 -2.35
N SER A 68 6.56 -0.25 -3.56
CA SER A 68 7.13 0.39 -4.76
C SER A 68 6.24 0.24 -5.99
N GLY A 69 6.32 1.22 -6.88
CA GLY A 69 5.91 1.07 -8.28
C GLY A 69 6.91 0.23 -9.09
N GLY A 70 6.81 0.28 -10.41
CA GLY A 70 7.75 -0.35 -11.34
C GLY A 70 7.52 -1.86 -11.58
N SER A 71 6.41 -2.42 -11.09
CA SER A 71 6.14 -3.86 -11.12
C SER A 71 7.33 -4.65 -10.53
N ALA A 72 7.58 -5.88 -11.00
CA ALA A 72 8.64 -6.75 -10.47
C ALA A 72 10.04 -6.10 -10.44
N PHE A 73 10.34 -5.16 -11.34
CA PHE A 73 11.60 -4.43 -11.33
C PHE A 73 11.77 -3.57 -10.06
N GLY A 74 10.68 -3.00 -9.56
CA GLY A 74 10.68 -2.17 -8.36
C GLY A 74 11.03 -2.92 -7.07
N LEU A 75 11.08 -4.26 -7.09
CA LEU A 75 11.58 -5.04 -5.96
C LEU A 75 13.05 -4.72 -5.65
N ASP A 76 13.79 -4.14 -6.59
CA ASP A 76 15.15 -3.64 -6.37
C ASP A 76 15.21 -2.52 -5.32
N ALA A 77 14.15 -1.73 -5.15
CA ALA A 77 14.10 -0.69 -4.13
C ALA A 77 14.32 -1.25 -2.71
N ALA A 78 13.85 -2.48 -2.44
CA ALA A 78 14.06 -3.13 -1.15
C ALA A 78 15.55 -3.39 -0.86
N THR A 79 16.38 -3.63 -1.88
CA THR A 79 17.85 -3.75 -1.76
C THR A 79 18.46 -2.46 -1.19
N GLY A 80 17.95 -1.30 -1.61
CA GLY A 80 18.35 0.00 -1.10
C GLY A 80 18.04 0.21 0.37
N VAL A 81 16.82 -0.13 0.76
CA VAL A 81 16.35 -0.05 2.15
C VAL A 81 17.19 -0.98 3.04
N MET A 82 17.46 -2.21 2.58
CA MET A 82 18.32 -3.16 3.27
C MET A 82 19.73 -2.59 3.46
N ARG A 83 20.35 -2.05 2.40
CA ARG A 83 21.68 -1.42 2.48
C ARG A 83 21.71 -0.29 3.51
N PHE A 84 20.72 0.60 3.50
CA PHE A 84 20.62 1.68 4.47
C PHE A 84 20.57 1.14 5.91
N LEU A 85 19.71 0.17 6.19
CA LEU A 85 19.58 -0.43 7.53
C LEU A 85 20.85 -1.14 7.99
N GLU A 86 21.53 -1.85 7.09
CA GLU A 86 22.82 -2.49 7.36
C GLU A 86 23.88 -1.46 7.77
N GLU A 87 23.99 -0.34 7.04
CA GLU A 87 24.90 0.77 7.37
C GLU A 87 24.57 1.42 8.72
N GLN A 88 23.30 1.42 9.12
CA GLN A 88 22.87 1.87 10.46
C GLN A 88 23.08 0.80 11.55
N GLY A 89 23.58 -0.39 11.21
CA GLY A 89 23.75 -1.49 12.16
C GLY A 89 22.43 -2.01 12.72
N ILE A 90 21.38 -2.04 11.89
CA ILE A 90 20.04 -2.52 12.24
C ILE A 90 19.77 -3.84 11.50
N GLY A 91 19.35 -4.88 12.23
CA GLY A 91 19.08 -6.19 11.65
C GLY A 91 19.12 -7.31 12.69
N VAL A 92 18.77 -8.51 12.26
CA VAL A 92 18.95 -9.74 13.05
C VAL A 92 20.45 -9.99 13.22
N ASP A 93 20.91 -10.13 14.46
CA ASP A 93 22.31 -10.45 14.74
C ASP A 93 22.59 -11.93 14.44
N ALA A 94 23.31 -12.19 13.35
CA ALA A 94 23.77 -13.52 12.95
C ALA A 94 25.17 -13.85 13.51
N GLY A 95 25.70 -13.05 14.44
CA GLY A 95 27.01 -13.19 15.07
C GLY A 95 28.18 -12.68 14.22
N VAL A 96 28.05 -12.72 12.89
CA VAL A 96 29.06 -12.22 11.94
C VAL A 96 28.65 -10.93 11.23
N ALA A 97 27.34 -10.68 11.17
CA ALA A 97 26.75 -9.48 10.59
C ALA A 97 25.35 -9.28 11.18
N LYS A 98 24.84 -8.05 11.06
CA LYS A 98 23.42 -7.79 11.27
C LYS A 98 22.70 -7.84 9.93
N ILE A 99 21.67 -8.66 9.83
CA ILE A 99 20.92 -8.90 8.60
C ILE A 99 19.57 -8.18 8.68
N PRO A 100 19.39 -7.05 7.98
CA PRO A 100 18.08 -6.42 7.88
C PRO A 100 17.12 -7.32 7.11
N ILE A 101 15.90 -7.46 7.63
CA ILE A 101 14.81 -8.17 6.97
C ILE A 101 13.85 -7.12 6.44
N VAL A 102 13.69 -7.08 5.11
CA VAL A 102 12.93 -6.04 4.40
C VAL A 102 11.97 -6.69 3.40
N PRO A 103 10.80 -7.18 3.86
CA PRO A 103 9.75 -7.61 2.96
C PRO A 103 9.29 -6.46 2.08
N SER A 104 8.89 -6.78 0.85
CA SER A 104 8.40 -5.78 -0.07
C SER A 104 7.26 -6.29 -0.93
N ALA A 105 6.47 -5.35 -1.43
CA ALA A 105 5.47 -5.60 -2.45
C ALA A 105 5.45 -4.46 -3.47
N VAL A 106 5.07 -4.78 -4.70
CA VAL A 106 5.09 -3.83 -5.82
C VAL A 106 3.75 -3.71 -6.52
N LEU A 107 3.52 -2.55 -7.12
CA LEU A 107 2.41 -2.28 -8.03
C LEU A 107 2.93 -1.94 -9.43
N PHE A 108 2.05 -2.10 -10.43
CA PHE A 108 2.34 -1.77 -11.81
C PHE A 108 1.89 -0.34 -12.14
N ASP A 109 2.80 0.51 -12.57
CA ASP A 109 2.57 1.89 -13.03
C ASP A 109 3.31 2.22 -14.34
N LEU A 110 3.90 1.22 -15.01
CA LEU A 110 4.78 1.39 -16.18
C LEU A 110 4.10 2.01 -17.42
N PHE A 111 2.77 2.09 -17.46
CA PHE A 111 2.05 2.65 -18.61
C PHE A 111 1.80 4.16 -18.51
N ILE A 112 2.06 4.79 -17.36
CA ILE A 112 1.80 6.23 -17.16
C ILE A 112 2.97 7.10 -17.63
N GLY A 113 4.20 6.76 -17.25
CA GLY A 113 5.41 7.51 -17.59
C GLY A 113 6.35 6.69 -18.48
N ASP A 114 7.64 7.01 -18.45
CA ASP A 114 8.65 6.19 -19.12
C ASP A 114 8.79 4.81 -18.43
N PRO A 115 8.45 3.70 -19.11
CA PRO A 115 8.56 2.36 -18.53
C PRO A 115 10.00 1.94 -18.20
N GLN A 116 11.02 2.66 -18.68
CA GLN A 116 12.41 2.39 -18.33
C GLN A 116 12.85 3.06 -17.03
N ALA A 117 12.25 4.20 -16.66
CA ALA A 117 12.50 4.92 -15.43
C ALA A 117 11.70 4.30 -14.27
N ARG A 118 12.30 3.34 -13.57
CA ARG A 118 11.64 2.52 -12.52
C ARG A 118 12.30 2.72 -11.16
N PRO A 119 11.64 2.39 -10.04
CA PRO A 119 12.28 2.43 -8.72
C PRO A 119 13.51 1.52 -8.66
N THR A 120 14.60 2.05 -8.13
CA THR A 120 15.91 1.37 -8.03
C THR A 120 16.32 1.19 -6.57
N ALA A 121 17.35 0.38 -6.32
CA ALA A 121 18.02 0.32 -5.03
C ALA A 121 18.46 1.70 -4.53
N GLN A 122 18.92 2.60 -5.41
CA GLN A 122 19.29 3.95 -4.97
C GLN A 122 18.08 4.75 -4.49
N MET A 123 16.95 4.67 -5.17
CA MET A 123 15.70 5.32 -4.73
C MET A 123 15.21 4.74 -3.40
N GLY A 124 15.27 3.41 -3.21
CA GLY A 124 14.91 2.78 -1.94
C GLY A 124 15.82 3.19 -0.78
N TYR A 125 17.12 3.36 -1.04
CA TYR A 125 18.07 3.89 -0.06
C TYR A 125 17.72 5.34 0.33
N GLU A 126 17.43 6.19 -0.65
CA GLU A 126 17.03 7.59 -0.42
C GLU A 126 15.70 7.68 0.34
N ALA A 127 14.72 6.83 0.02
CA ALA A 127 13.46 6.74 0.77
C ALA A 127 13.69 6.33 2.23
N ALA A 128 14.57 5.35 2.48
CA ALA A 128 14.93 4.93 3.83
C ALA A 128 15.68 6.04 4.60
N GLN A 129 16.62 6.73 3.94
CA GLN A 129 17.34 7.85 4.52
C GLN A 129 16.43 9.02 4.89
N ALA A 130 15.40 9.29 4.09
CA ALA A 130 14.41 10.32 4.34
C ALA A 130 13.36 9.91 5.41
N ALA A 131 13.38 8.67 5.90
CA ALA A 131 12.33 8.16 6.76
C ALA A 131 12.34 8.83 8.14
N GLN A 132 11.20 9.40 8.52
CA GLN A 132 11.02 10.09 9.80
C GLN A 132 9.65 9.85 10.41
N VAL A 133 9.51 10.17 11.70
CA VAL A 133 8.20 10.32 12.35
C VAL A 133 7.67 11.70 11.99
N GLY A 134 6.42 11.80 11.54
CA GLY A 134 5.83 13.10 11.23
C GLY A 134 4.71 13.05 10.19
N SER A 135 4.21 14.24 9.86
CA SER A 135 3.27 14.42 8.76
C SER A 135 3.95 14.23 7.40
N PHE A 136 3.25 13.57 6.48
CA PHE A 136 3.55 13.54 5.06
C PHE A 136 2.24 13.68 4.28
N GLN A 137 2.31 14.04 3.00
CA GLN A 137 1.14 14.23 2.17
C GLN A 137 0.54 12.89 1.74
N ASN A 138 -0.78 12.83 1.52
CA ASN A 138 -1.41 11.74 0.78
C ASN A 138 -1.51 12.12 -0.71
N GLY A 139 -1.86 11.15 -1.56
CA GLY A 139 -2.05 11.36 -3.00
C GLY A 139 -0.85 10.90 -3.83
N ASN A 140 -0.35 11.77 -4.71
CA ASN A 140 0.71 11.44 -5.66
C ASN A 140 2.09 11.54 -4.99
N ILE A 141 2.43 10.58 -4.13
CA ILE A 141 3.76 10.49 -3.51
C ILE A 141 4.21 9.02 -3.36
N GLY A 142 5.51 8.80 -3.24
CA GLY A 142 6.15 7.50 -3.04
C GLY A 142 5.61 6.42 -3.96
N ALA A 143 5.28 5.25 -3.39
CA ALA A 143 4.68 4.14 -4.14
C ALA A 143 3.35 4.48 -4.83
N GLY A 144 2.64 5.53 -4.38
CA GLY A 144 1.38 5.97 -4.97
C GLY A 144 1.52 6.97 -6.12
N TYR A 145 2.72 7.45 -6.43
CA TYR A 145 2.94 8.48 -7.46
C TYR A 145 2.37 8.07 -8.83
N GLY A 146 2.63 6.82 -9.23
CA GLY A 146 2.15 6.20 -10.46
C GLY A 146 0.80 5.49 -10.38
N ALA A 147 0.19 5.41 -9.20
CA ALA A 147 -0.95 4.54 -8.98
C ALA A 147 -2.23 4.97 -9.71
N THR A 148 -3.01 3.99 -10.18
CA THR A 148 -4.29 4.17 -10.92
C THR A 148 -5.35 3.15 -10.53
N VAL A 149 -6.61 3.52 -10.68
CA VAL A 149 -7.78 2.69 -10.36
C VAL A 149 -8.78 2.66 -11.51
N GLY A 150 -9.67 1.67 -11.53
CA GLY A 150 -10.76 1.61 -12.52
C GLY A 150 -10.29 1.23 -13.92
N LYS A 151 -9.48 0.17 -14.02
CA LYS A 151 -8.83 -0.29 -15.26
C LYS A 151 -9.57 -1.44 -15.94
N LEU A 152 -10.70 -1.89 -15.39
CA LEU A 152 -11.37 -3.11 -15.84
C LEU A 152 -11.79 -3.06 -17.32
N ALA A 153 -12.25 -1.88 -17.77
CA ALA A 153 -12.64 -1.59 -19.15
C ALA A 153 -11.45 -1.14 -20.02
N GLY A 154 -10.21 -1.24 -19.53
CA GLY A 154 -9.00 -0.77 -20.19
C GLY A 154 -8.36 0.46 -19.52
N PRO A 155 -7.07 0.72 -19.79
CA PRO A 155 -6.30 1.78 -19.13
C PRO A 155 -6.76 3.20 -19.48
N ASP A 156 -7.41 3.39 -20.63
CA ASP A 156 -7.90 4.71 -21.09
C ASP A 156 -9.04 5.26 -20.21
N PHE A 157 -9.70 4.40 -19.44
CA PHE A 157 -10.78 4.78 -18.51
C PHE A 157 -10.29 4.98 -17.08
N ALA A 158 -9.01 4.76 -16.82
CA ALA A 158 -8.47 4.80 -15.48
C ALA A 158 -8.50 6.21 -14.88
N MET A 159 -8.67 6.26 -13.57
CA MET A 159 -8.45 7.45 -12.76
C MET A 159 -7.21 7.27 -11.89
N LYS A 160 -6.69 8.39 -11.37
CA LYS A 160 -5.60 8.36 -10.40
C LYS A 160 -6.04 7.70 -9.11
N GLY A 161 -5.21 6.76 -8.69
CA GLY A 161 -5.17 6.23 -7.34
C GLY A 161 -4.29 7.12 -6.47
N GLY A 162 -3.54 6.54 -5.54
CA GLY A 162 -2.57 7.30 -4.76
C GLY A 162 -2.04 6.53 -3.56
N LEU A 163 -1.16 7.19 -2.79
CA LEU A 163 -0.72 6.73 -1.47
C LEU A 163 -1.60 7.40 -0.42
N GLY A 164 -2.20 6.61 0.45
CA GLY A 164 -3.00 7.12 1.55
C GLY A 164 -2.54 6.56 2.88
N SER A 165 -2.66 7.38 3.93
CA SER A 165 -2.37 6.98 5.31
C SER A 165 -3.40 7.57 6.26
N ALA A 166 -3.71 6.81 7.31
CA ALA A 166 -4.62 7.19 8.39
C ALA A 166 -4.16 6.58 9.71
N SER A 167 -4.65 7.13 10.83
CA SER A 167 -4.46 6.55 12.17
C SER A 167 -5.66 6.78 13.07
N PHE A 168 -5.84 5.89 14.05
CA PHE A 168 -6.85 5.99 15.09
C PHE A 168 -6.26 5.70 16.48
N ALA A 169 -6.69 6.47 17.46
CA ALA A 169 -6.56 6.09 18.87
C ALA A 169 -7.63 5.06 19.24
N GLY A 170 -7.19 3.91 19.74
CA GLY A 170 -8.02 2.89 20.38
C GLY A 170 -8.09 3.06 21.90
N LYS A 171 -8.57 2.01 22.58
CA LYS A 171 -8.61 1.96 24.04
C LYS A 171 -7.21 1.79 24.64
N ASP A 172 -7.06 2.27 25.88
CA ASP A 172 -5.89 2.03 26.72
C ASP A 172 -4.54 2.37 26.05
N GLY A 173 -4.51 3.44 25.24
CA GLY A 173 -3.31 3.90 24.56
C GLY A 173 -2.93 3.13 23.28
N LEU A 174 -3.76 2.19 22.83
CA LEU A 174 -3.62 1.56 21.52
C LEU A 174 -3.70 2.61 20.42
N ILE A 175 -2.85 2.49 19.40
CA ILE A 175 -2.87 3.28 18.18
C ILE A 175 -2.80 2.28 17.02
N ALA A 176 -3.73 2.42 16.08
CA ALA A 176 -3.72 1.71 14.81
C ALA A 176 -3.40 2.71 13.70
N GLY A 177 -2.47 2.37 12.83
CA GLY A 177 -2.10 3.16 11.66
C GLY A 177 -2.12 2.32 10.39
N ALA A 178 -2.47 2.93 9.27
CA ALA A 178 -2.41 2.31 7.95
C ALA A 178 -1.66 3.21 6.96
N ILE A 179 -0.97 2.59 6.01
CA ILE A 179 -0.52 3.23 4.77
C ILE A 179 -0.73 2.28 3.60
N VAL A 180 -1.19 2.78 2.46
CA VAL A 180 -1.60 1.95 1.32
C VAL A 180 -1.40 2.70 0.01
N ALA A 181 -0.84 2.03 -0.99
CA ALA A 181 -0.81 2.50 -2.37
C ALA A 181 -1.89 1.79 -3.18
N VAL A 182 -2.83 2.57 -3.71
CA VAL A 182 -4.08 2.07 -4.31
C VAL A 182 -3.96 2.06 -5.84
N ASN A 183 -3.59 0.92 -6.43
CA ASN A 183 -3.49 0.72 -7.88
C ASN A 183 -4.44 -0.38 -8.39
N ALA A 184 -5.68 -0.39 -7.90
CA ALA A 184 -6.66 -1.44 -8.11
C ALA A 184 -7.15 -1.57 -9.56
N VAL A 185 -7.58 -2.77 -9.97
CA VAL A 185 -8.32 -2.92 -11.24
C VAL A 185 -9.73 -2.33 -11.15
N GLY A 186 -10.38 -2.47 -10.00
CA GLY A 186 -11.74 -2.03 -9.76
C GLY A 186 -11.89 -0.55 -9.40
N ASP A 187 -13.13 -0.16 -9.20
CA ASP A 187 -13.50 1.16 -8.72
C ASP A 187 -13.35 1.26 -7.20
N VAL A 188 -12.88 2.41 -6.74
CA VAL A 188 -12.90 2.76 -5.32
C VAL A 188 -14.22 3.45 -4.98
N LYS A 189 -15.00 2.83 -4.09
CA LYS A 189 -16.29 3.31 -3.59
C LYS A 189 -16.20 3.66 -2.11
N HIS A 190 -16.94 4.67 -1.69
CA HIS A 190 -17.08 4.99 -0.27
C HIS A 190 -17.81 3.86 0.46
N PRO A 191 -17.29 3.32 1.58
CA PRO A 191 -17.76 2.06 2.18
C PRO A 191 -19.19 2.11 2.72
N HIS A 192 -19.72 3.30 3.01
CA HIS A 192 -21.08 3.48 3.52
C HIS A 192 -22.12 3.93 2.48
N THR A 193 -21.74 4.78 1.53
CA THR A 193 -22.68 5.36 0.55
C THR A 193 -22.63 4.62 -0.79
N LEU A 194 -21.60 3.79 -1.00
CA LEU A 194 -21.29 3.09 -2.25
C LEU A 194 -21.08 4.03 -3.44
N GLN A 195 -20.91 5.33 -3.19
CA GLN A 195 -20.57 6.31 -4.22
C GLN A 195 -19.17 6.00 -4.76
N ILE A 196 -19.04 5.94 -6.09
CA ILE A 196 -17.73 5.85 -6.75
C ILE A 196 -16.98 7.16 -6.50
N LEU A 197 -15.79 7.04 -5.92
CA LEU A 197 -14.88 8.15 -5.66
C LEU A 197 -13.83 8.24 -6.77
N ALA A 198 -13.24 7.13 -7.17
CA ALA A 198 -12.37 7.03 -8.33
C ALA A 198 -12.55 5.65 -8.96
N GLY A 199 -12.48 5.55 -10.28
CA GLY A 199 -12.83 4.32 -10.98
C GLY A 199 -12.88 4.52 -12.48
N ALA A 200 -13.43 3.53 -13.19
CA ALA A 200 -13.53 3.53 -14.64
C ALA A 200 -14.48 4.66 -15.08
N ARG A 201 -13.91 5.67 -15.73
CA ARG A 201 -14.61 6.88 -16.14
C ARG A 201 -14.33 7.18 -17.60
N ASN A 202 -15.39 7.38 -18.38
CA ASN A 202 -15.26 7.74 -19.79
C ASN A 202 -14.69 9.17 -19.91
N PRO A 203 -13.50 9.37 -20.51
CA PRO A 203 -12.88 10.68 -20.56
C PRO A 203 -13.58 11.65 -21.54
N GLN A 204 -14.39 11.16 -22.47
CA GLN A 204 -15.15 12.01 -23.41
C GLN A 204 -16.50 12.46 -22.85
N THR A 205 -17.22 11.57 -22.14
CA THR A 205 -18.58 11.86 -21.63
C THR A 205 -18.59 12.20 -20.15
N GLY A 206 -17.54 11.85 -19.41
CA GLY A 206 -17.44 12.01 -17.97
C GLY A 206 -18.34 11.06 -17.16
N GLN A 207 -18.91 10.04 -17.80
CA GLN A 207 -19.77 9.06 -17.15
C GLN A 207 -18.97 7.93 -16.50
N TRP A 208 -19.45 7.44 -15.37
CA TRP A 208 -18.94 6.23 -14.73
C TRP A 208 -19.36 5.00 -15.52
N LEU A 209 -18.43 4.06 -15.72
CA LEU A 209 -18.74 2.77 -16.32
C LEU A 209 -19.24 1.77 -15.28
N ASP A 210 -18.76 1.87 -14.04
CA ASP A 210 -18.87 0.87 -12.97
C ASP A 210 -18.28 -0.50 -13.39
N CYS A 211 -17.12 -0.84 -12.83
CA CYS A 211 -16.37 -2.05 -13.18
C CYS A 211 -17.19 -3.34 -12.97
N CYS A 212 -18.05 -3.41 -11.95
CA CYS A 212 -18.90 -4.58 -11.73
C CYS A 212 -20.01 -4.65 -12.76
N ALA A 213 -20.68 -3.53 -13.06
CA ALA A 213 -21.69 -3.48 -14.11
C ALA A 213 -21.09 -3.82 -15.48
N TYR A 214 -19.87 -3.36 -15.75
CA TYR A 214 -19.12 -3.71 -16.95
C TYR A 214 -18.90 -5.22 -17.07
N LEU A 215 -18.44 -5.88 -16.00
CA LEU A 215 -18.26 -7.34 -15.97
C LEU A 215 -19.57 -8.09 -16.21
N GLU A 216 -20.67 -7.64 -15.61
CA GLU A 216 -21.98 -8.28 -15.80
C GLU A 216 -22.46 -8.19 -17.26
N GLN A 217 -22.10 -7.11 -17.96
CA GLN A 217 -22.48 -6.91 -19.37
C GLN A 217 -21.59 -7.66 -20.36
N HIS A 218 -20.29 -7.76 -20.09
CA HIS A 218 -19.31 -8.26 -21.06
C HIS A 218 -18.80 -9.68 -20.74
N ALA A 219 -18.94 -10.13 -19.49
CA ALA A 219 -18.37 -11.39 -18.97
C ALA A 219 -16.85 -11.56 -19.21
N GLN A 220 -16.15 -10.46 -19.51
CA GLN A 220 -14.71 -10.38 -19.78
C GLN A 220 -14.16 -9.05 -19.27
N SER A 221 -12.86 -9.00 -19.02
CA SER A 221 -12.13 -7.77 -18.69
C SER A 221 -11.17 -7.41 -19.81
N GLU A 222 -11.01 -6.11 -20.05
CA GLU A 222 -10.04 -5.54 -21.00
C GLU A 222 -8.80 -4.99 -20.27
N ALA A 223 -8.72 -5.20 -18.96
CA ALA A 223 -7.55 -4.85 -18.18
C ALA A 223 -6.35 -5.72 -18.59
N LEU A 224 -5.17 -5.12 -18.56
CA LEU A 224 -3.93 -5.84 -18.78
C LEU A 224 -3.67 -6.81 -17.61
N ALA A 225 -3.29 -8.04 -17.92
CA ALA A 225 -3.03 -9.07 -16.93
C ALA A 225 -1.84 -8.69 -16.03
N GLY A 226 -2.04 -8.76 -14.70
CA GLY A 226 -0.99 -8.49 -13.71
C GLY A 226 -0.55 -7.01 -13.61
N THR A 227 -1.36 -6.07 -14.09
CA THR A 227 -1.04 -4.63 -14.04
C THR A 227 -1.81 -3.86 -12.94
N ASN A 228 -2.33 -4.55 -11.94
CA ASN A 228 -3.18 -3.98 -10.90
C ASN A 228 -2.77 -4.54 -9.54
N THR A 229 -2.76 -3.71 -8.50
CA THR A 229 -2.36 -4.11 -7.15
C THR A 229 -2.74 -3.03 -6.12
N THR A 230 -3.33 -3.41 -4.99
CA THR A 230 -3.35 -2.56 -3.79
C THR A 230 -2.39 -3.14 -2.75
N ILE A 231 -1.36 -2.36 -2.36
CA ILE A 231 -0.33 -2.79 -1.42
C ILE A 231 -0.27 -1.87 -0.21
N GLY A 232 -0.25 -2.44 1.00
CA GLY A 232 -0.31 -1.64 2.21
C GLY A 232 0.24 -2.29 3.46
N VAL A 233 0.35 -1.47 4.50
CA VAL A 233 0.86 -1.85 5.82
C VAL A 233 -0.10 -1.34 6.89
N ILE A 234 -0.40 -2.20 7.85
CA ILE A 234 -0.98 -1.85 9.15
C ILE A 234 0.13 -1.85 10.19
N ALA A 235 0.12 -0.86 11.07
CA ALA A 235 0.92 -0.86 12.29
C ALA A 235 0.02 -0.73 13.53
N LEU A 236 0.32 -1.51 14.55
CA LEU A 236 -0.36 -1.53 15.84
C LEU A 236 0.71 -1.50 16.93
N ASN A 237 0.61 -0.59 17.91
CA ASN A 237 1.45 -0.62 19.12
C ASN A 237 0.98 -1.68 20.14
N ALA A 238 0.62 -2.86 19.63
CA ALA A 238 0.22 -4.02 20.38
C ALA A 238 1.28 -5.12 20.27
N LYS A 239 1.31 -5.99 21.29
CA LYS A 239 2.06 -7.24 21.25
C LYS A 239 1.33 -8.25 20.38
N LEU A 240 2.01 -8.73 19.34
CA LEU A 240 1.49 -9.72 18.41
C LEU A 240 2.44 -10.91 18.32
N THR A 241 1.88 -12.10 18.09
CA THR A 241 2.58 -13.23 17.48
C THR A 241 2.51 -13.14 15.95
N LYS A 242 3.38 -13.85 15.22
CA LYS A 242 3.30 -13.94 13.74
C LYS A 242 1.95 -14.47 13.26
N ALA A 243 1.38 -15.43 13.99
CA ALA A 243 0.07 -16.01 13.66
C ALA A 243 -1.06 -14.96 13.81
N GLU A 244 -1.05 -14.17 14.87
CA GLU A 244 -2.00 -13.07 15.07
C GLU A 244 -1.81 -11.96 14.02
N ALA A 245 -0.56 -11.58 13.72
CA ALA A 245 -0.28 -10.60 12.67
C ALA A 245 -0.76 -11.08 11.29
N LYS A 246 -0.51 -12.35 10.93
CA LYS A 246 -1.05 -12.98 9.71
C LYS A 246 -2.58 -12.98 9.72
N LYS A 247 -3.21 -13.27 10.86
CA LYS A 247 -4.67 -13.25 10.97
C LYS A 247 -5.24 -11.83 10.81
N ILE A 248 -4.62 -10.81 11.39
CA ILE A 248 -5.02 -9.41 11.21
C ILE A 248 -4.84 -9.00 9.74
N ALA A 249 -3.78 -9.46 9.05
CA ALA A 249 -3.56 -9.16 7.64
C ALA A 249 -4.73 -9.71 6.79
N GLN A 250 -5.15 -10.95 7.06
CA GLN A 250 -6.34 -11.55 6.44
C GLN A 250 -7.62 -10.75 6.72
N LEU A 251 -7.83 -10.32 7.97
CA LEU A 251 -9.02 -9.53 8.34
C LEU A 251 -9.03 -8.16 7.66
N THR A 252 -7.85 -7.55 7.48
CA THR A 252 -7.70 -6.22 6.87
C THR A 252 -8.06 -6.23 5.39
N GLN A 253 -7.95 -7.37 4.70
CA GLN A 253 -8.44 -7.49 3.31
C GLN A 253 -9.94 -7.16 3.17
N ASN A 254 -10.73 -7.29 4.25
CA ASN A 254 -12.12 -6.86 4.22
C ASN A 254 -12.27 -5.35 3.95
N ALA A 255 -11.28 -4.53 4.32
CA ALA A 255 -11.28 -3.10 4.00
C ALA A 255 -11.21 -2.87 2.49
N LEU A 256 -10.34 -3.64 1.82
CA LEU A 256 -10.22 -3.63 0.37
C LEU A 256 -11.55 -4.07 -0.26
N ALA A 257 -12.15 -5.18 0.19
CA ALA A 257 -13.44 -5.65 -0.32
C ALA A 257 -14.64 -4.73 -0.05
N ARG A 258 -14.54 -3.81 0.93
CA ARG A 258 -15.57 -2.80 1.24
C ARG A 258 -15.37 -1.49 0.50
N THR A 259 -14.21 -1.28 -0.09
CA THR A 259 -13.85 -0.02 -0.74
C THR A 259 -13.50 -0.19 -2.20
N ILE A 260 -13.19 -1.39 -2.69
CA ILE A 260 -12.70 -1.66 -4.05
C ILE A 260 -13.57 -2.72 -4.72
N TYR A 261 -14.06 -2.42 -5.93
CA TYR A 261 -15.06 -3.22 -6.62
C TYR A 261 -14.75 -3.38 -8.12
N PRO A 262 -14.46 -4.59 -8.63
CA PRO A 262 -14.08 -5.78 -7.88
C PRO A 262 -12.66 -5.65 -7.28
N VAL A 263 -12.30 -6.57 -6.38
CA VAL A 263 -10.95 -6.65 -5.77
C VAL A 263 -10.50 -8.11 -5.69
N HIS A 264 -9.22 -8.34 -5.44
CA HIS A 264 -8.61 -9.68 -5.36
C HIS A 264 -8.81 -10.51 -6.63
N THR A 265 -8.85 -9.83 -7.78
CA THR A 265 -9.09 -10.51 -9.04
C THR A 265 -7.87 -11.30 -9.50
N MET A 266 -8.00 -12.03 -10.61
CA MET A 266 -6.88 -12.67 -11.28
C MET A 266 -5.81 -11.67 -11.77
N LEU A 267 -6.15 -10.38 -11.80
CA LEU A 267 -5.34 -9.30 -12.34
C LEU A 267 -4.66 -8.46 -11.27
N ASP A 268 -5.01 -8.69 -9.99
CA ASP A 268 -4.53 -7.92 -8.85
C ASP A 268 -3.37 -8.63 -8.14
N GLY A 269 -2.42 -7.87 -7.61
CA GLY A 269 -1.35 -8.35 -6.71
C GLY A 269 -1.55 -8.01 -5.23
N ASP A 270 -2.81 -7.86 -4.78
CA ASP A 270 -3.15 -7.28 -3.47
C ASP A 270 -2.41 -7.93 -2.30
N THR A 271 -1.71 -7.10 -1.50
CA THR A 271 -0.83 -7.57 -0.42
C THR A 271 -0.89 -6.62 0.78
N ILE A 272 -1.24 -7.16 1.95
CA ILE A 272 -1.27 -6.39 3.21
C ILE A 272 -0.28 -6.97 4.20
N PHE A 273 0.62 -6.11 4.70
CA PHE A 273 1.51 -6.40 5.83
C PHE A 273 0.90 -5.88 7.14
N VAL A 274 1.19 -6.54 8.25
CA VAL A 274 0.81 -6.09 9.60
C VAL A 274 2.06 -6.07 10.47
N LEU A 275 2.22 -5.00 11.25
CA LEU A 275 3.32 -4.78 12.18
C LEU A 275 2.79 -4.65 13.61
N GLY A 276 3.37 -5.42 14.54
CA GLY A 276 3.19 -5.25 15.98
C GLY A 276 4.44 -4.61 16.60
N THR A 277 4.31 -3.40 17.15
CA THR A 277 5.45 -2.61 17.69
C THR A 277 5.47 -2.49 19.21
N GLY A 278 4.42 -2.97 19.89
CA GLY A 278 4.24 -2.76 21.33
C GLY A 278 4.28 -4.04 22.17
N GLU A 279 4.11 -3.86 23.47
CA GLU A 279 4.18 -4.95 24.46
C GLU A 279 2.83 -5.26 25.13
N GLN A 280 1.79 -4.45 24.86
CA GLN A 280 0.47 -4.64 25.43
C GLN A 280 -0.40 -5.57 24.59
N THR A 281 -1.08 -6.51 25.25
CA THR A 281 -1.99 -7.46 24.61
C THR A 281 -3.41 -6.91 24.55
N PHE A 282 -4.09 -7.15 23.43
CA PHE A 282 -5.50 -6.81 23.22
C PHE A 282 -6.21 -8.02 22.59
N ALA A 283 -7.55 -8.03 22.64
CA ALA A 283 -8.33 -9.04 21.94
C ALA A 283 -8.12 -8.94 20.42
N LEU A 284 -7.86 -10.08 19.76
CA LEU A 284 -7.54 -10.11 18.33
C LEU A 284 -8.66 -9.53 17.45
N ASP A 285 -9.93 -9.79 17.80
CA ASP A 285 -11.08 -9.25 17.08
C ASP A 285 -11.14 -7.71 17.15
N TYR A 286 -10.72 -7.13 18.28
CA TYR A 286 -10.64 -5.69 18.44
C TYR A 286 -9.54 -5.09 17.55
N LEU A 287 -8.36 -5.71 17.54
CA LEU A 287 -7.25 -5.31 16.68
C LEU A 287 -7.62 -5.42 15.19
N GLY A 288 -8.25 -6.53 14.79
CA GLY A 288 -8.71 -6.75 13.42
C GLY A 288 -9.77 -5.75 12.99
N HIS A 289 -10.71 -5.39 13.87
CA HIS A 289 -11.71 -4.36 13.60
C HIS A 289 -11.06 -2.99 13.35
N LEU A 290 -10.14 -2.57 14.23
CA LEU A 290 -9.44 -1.30 14.06
C LEU A 290 -8.57 -1.28 12.81
N ALA A 291 -7.84 -2.37 12.54
CA ALA A 291 -7.01 -2.51 11.34
C ALA A 291 -7.84 -2.37 10.05
N THR A 292 -9.01 -3.01 10.00
CA THR A 292 -9.93 -2.89 8.87
C THR A 292 -10.41 -1.44 8.71
N LYS A 293 -10.88 -0.82 9.80
CA LYS A 293 -11.42 0.54 9.76
C LYS A 293 -10.36 1.58 9.34
N VAL A 294 -9.14 1.49 9.87
CA VAL A 294 -8.07 2.45 9.54
C VAL A 294 -7.57 2.25 8.11
N MET A 295 -7.61 1.02 7.59
CA MET A 295 -7.31 0.76 6.17
C MET A 295 -8.37 1.36 5.25
N GLU A 296 -9.67 1.24 5.59
CA GLU A 296 -10.74 1.89 4.82
C GLU A 296 -10.46 3.40 4.70
N GLU A 297 -10.16 4.10 5.80
CA GLU A 297 -9.84 5.52 5.76
C GLU A 297 -8.56 5.84 4.99
N ALA A 298 -7.52 5.02 5.11
CA ALA A 298 -6.27 5.23 4.38
C ALA A 298 -6.50 5.11 2.86
N ILE A 299 -7.32 4.17 2.40
CA ILE A 299 -7.71 4.05 0.98
C ILE A 299 -8.43 5.33 0.53
N LEU A 300 -9.42 5.78 1.29
CA LEU A 300 -10.16 7.01 0.95
C LEU A 300 -9.24 8.23 0.91
N ALA A 301 -8.36 8.37 1.90
CA ALA A 301 -7.41 9.49 1.99
C ALA A 301 -6.45 9.53 0.79
N GLY A 302 -5.99 8.36 0.32
CA GLY A 302 -5.15 8.25 -0.87
C GLY A 302 -5.87 8.70 -2.14
N ILE A 303 -7.11 8.23 -2.33
CA ILE A 303 -7.94 8.62 -3.49
C ILE A 303 -8.30 10.10 -3.48
N GLN A 304 -8.76 10.61 -2.32
CA GLN A 304 -9.28 11.97 -2.22
C GLN A 304 -8.17 13.04 -2.28
N ALA A 305 -6.94 12.68 -1.92
CA ALA A 305 -5.78 13.57 -2.03
C ALA A 305 -5.07 13.49 -3.39
N ALA A 306 -5.44 12.55 -4.26
CA ALA A 306 -4.79 12.37 -5.55
C ALA A 306 -5.08 13.51 -6.52
N ASP A 307 -4.04 14.02 -7.17
CA ASP A 307 -4.13 15.06 -8.20
C ASP A 307 -3.94 14.49 -9.61
N LYS A 308 -4.53 15.19 -10.58
CA LYS A 308 -4.38 14.87 -12.02
C LYS A 308 -2.91 14.91 -12.39
N LEU A 309 -2.43 13.85 -13.05
CA LEU A 309 -1.04 13.72 -13.48
C LEU A 309 -0.97 12.90 -14.77
N ALA A 310 -0.12 13.32 -15.72
CA ALA A 310 0.03 12.71 -17.05
C ALA A 310 -1.29 12.48 -17.80
N GLY A 311 -2.21 13.46 -17.73
CA GLY A 311 -3.50 13.39 -18.40
C GLY A 311 -4.56 12.53 -17.69
N VAL A 312 -4.17 11.68 -16.74
CA VAL A 312 -5.09 10.81 -15.98
C VAL A 312 -5.86 11.63 -14.93
N GLU A 313 -7.18 11.65 -15.03
CA GLU A 313 -8.04 12.38 -14.09
C GLU A 313 -7.99 11.80 -12.67
N SER A 314 -8.19 12.64 -11.67
CA SER A 314 -8.25 12.26 -10.26
C SER A 314 -9.56 12.70 -9.60
N TYR A 315 -9.82 12.21 -8.39
CA TYR A 315 -10.91 12.71 -7.55
C TYR A 315 -10.89 14.24 -7.42
N THR A 316 -9.74 14.84 -7.07
CA THR A 316 -9.63 16.29 -6.90
C THR A 316 -9.93 17.05 -8.19
N SER A 317 -9.53 16.52 -9.34
CA SER A 317 -9.73 17.17 -10.63
C SER A 317 -11.21 17.20 -11.06
N ILE A 318 -11.98 16.15 -10.75
CA ILE A 318 -13.42 16.10 -11.09
C ILE A 318 -14.27 16.95 -10.15
N GLN A 319 -13.85 17.13 -8.89
CA GLN A 319 -14.57 17.99 -7.95
C GLN A 319 -14.45 19.47 -8.33
N LYS A 320 -13.27 19.90 -8.81
CA LYS A 320 -13.02 21.28 -9.26
C LYS A 320 -13.87 21.71 -10.47
N ILE A 321 -14.35 20.76 -11.27
CA ILE A 321 -15.23 21.02 -12.43
C ILE A 321 -16.69 21.21 -11.98
N SER A 322 -17.05 20.70 -10.79
CA SER A 322 -18.42 20.71 -10.26
C SER A 322 -18.75 21.95 -9.41
N THR A 323 -17.79 22.86 -9.22
CA THR A 323 -17.91 24.14 -8.49
C THR A 323 -17.81 25.32 -9.44
#